data_AF-A0A495DKZ1-F1
#
_entry.id   AF-A0A495DKZ1-F1
#
_cell.length_a   1.000
_cell.length_b   1.000
_cell.length_c   1.000
_cell.angle_alpha   90.00
_cell.angle_beta   90.00
_cell.angle_gamma   90.00
#
_symmetry.space_group_name_H-M   'P 1'
#
loop_
_entity.id
_entity.type
_entity.pdbx_description
1 polymer ?
#
loop_
_entity_poly.entity_id
_entity_poly.type
_entity_poly.pdbx_seq_one_letter_code
_entity_poly.pdbx_strand_id
1 'polypeptide(L)'
;MSAIAAMHVAKKQLGLDEDSYRSVLQQVTGKTSAKDMSEGDRHRVLARFREMGFGTGSTARKGGLEGPYAKKLQALWIAGWNLGLVRDRKDSALVAFVRRQTGIDHVRFLHEPDDAAKAIEALKAWMAREAGVEWNPGRHAEAWACRPGYRIALAQFAILKQEMAKNMPTYVPTQADLTARNQTLTLWMQSRKYGTPATVIDTEWHAVMNELGRLLRDLKRAA
;
A
#
# COMPACT_ATOMS: atom_id res chain seq x y z
N MET A 1 9.47 -8.91 28.27
CA MET A 1 10.04 -8.10 27.17
C MET A 1 9.75 -6.63 27.48
N SER A 2 10.74 -5.73 27.46
CA SER A 2 10.48 -4.30 27.77
C SER A 2 9.67 -3.62 26.67
N ALA A 3 8.90 -2.58 26.98
CA ALA A 3 8.11 -1.84 25.98
C ALA A 3 8.99 -1.28 24.84
N ILE A 4 10.20 -0.82 25.15
CA ILE A 4 11.18 -0.38 24.16
C ILE A 4 11.62 -1.54 23.26
N ALA A 5 11.91 -2.71 23.83
CA ALA A 5 12.26 -3.89 23.05
C ALA A 5 11.10 -4.30 22.12
N ALA A 6 9.86 -4.29 22.62
CA ALA A 6 8.67 -4.57 21.82
C ALA A 6 8.51 -3.55 20.67
N MET A 7 8.81 -2.27 20.89
CA MET A 7 8.78 -1.24 19.84
C MET A 7 9.83 -1.49 18.75
N HIS A 8 11.04 -1.92 19.11
CA HIS A 8 12.06 -2.28 18.12
C HIS A 8 11.70 -3.56 17.36
N VAL A 9 11.09 -4.54 18.03
CA VAL A 9 10.54 -5.73 17.35
C VAL A 9 9.43 -5.32 16.39
N ALA A 10 8.52 -4.45 16.81
CA ALA A 10 7.45 -3.91 15.96
C ALA A 10 8.02 -3.17 14.75
N LYS A 11 9.03 -2.30 14.95
CA LYS A 11 9.76 -1.62 13.87
C LYS A 11 10.23 -2.62 12.80
N LYS A 12 10.90 -3.70 13.24
CA LYS A 12 11.40 -4.75 12.35
C LYS A 12 10.27 -5.52 11.66
N GLN A 13 9.23 -5.91 12.41
CA GLN A 13 8.11 -6.70 11.88
C GLN A 13 7.26 -5.91 10.88
N LEU A 14 7.06 -4.62 11.14
CA LEU A 14 6.33 -3.72 10.24
C LEU A 14 7.19 -3.26 9.06
N GLY A 15 8.51 -3.52 9.07
CA GLY A 15 9.41 -3.09 8.00
C GLY A 15 9.61 -1.57 7.96
N LEU A 16 9.52 -0.91 9.11
CA LEU A 16 9.74 0.53 9.24
C LEU A 16 11.23 0.86 9.16
N ASP A 17 11.60 1.73 8.21
CA ASP A 17 12.90 2.39 8.25
C ASP A 17 12.99 3.40 9.42
N GLU A 18 14.16 4.01 9.62
CA GLU A 18 14.39 4.93 10.74
C GLU A 18 13.51 6.19 10.67
N ASP A 19 13.29 6.76 9.49
CA ASP A 19 12.53 7.99 9.32
C ASP A 19 11.03 7.72 9.49
N SER A 20 10.53 6.64 8.89
CA SER A 20 9.16 6.15 9.07
C SER A 20 8.87 5.84 10.54
N TYR A 21 9.82 5.19 11.22
CA TYR A 21 9.70 4.90 12.65
C TYR A 21 9.59 6.18 13.47
N ARG A 22 10.50 7.15 13.27
CA ARG A 22 10.47 8.45 13.98
C ARG A 22 9.21 9.25 13.68
N SER A 23 8.68 9.17 12.47
CA SER A 23 7.43 9.81 12.09
C SER A 23 6.25 9.28 12.92
N VAL A 24 6.14 7.96 13.08
CA VAL A 24 5.09 7.35 13.94
C VAL A 24 5.26 7.79 15.40
N LEU A 25 6.49 7.78 15.91
CA LEU A 25 6.78 8.27 17.27
C LEU A 25 6.30 9.72 17.44
N GLN A 26 6.64 10.59 16.49
CA GLN A 26 6.27 12.00 16.51
C GLN A 26 4.75 12.19 16.44
N GLN A 27 4.04 11.42 15.63
CA GLN A 27 2.59 11.54 15.50
C GLN A 27 1.84 11.10 16.75
N VAL A 28 2.27 10.00 17.37
CA VAL A 28 1.57 9.43 18.52
C VAL A 28 1.90 10.19 19.80
N THR A 29 3.13 10.67 19.96
CA THR A 29 3.61 11.20 21.24
C THR A 29 4.18 12.62 21.15
N GLY A 30 4.35 13.18 19.95
CA GLY A 30 5.06 14.45 19.74
C GLY A 30 6.58 14.37 19.93
N LYS A 31 7.16 13.16 20.04
CA LYS A 31 8.59 12.94 20.32
C LYS A 31 9.21 12.07 19.24
N THR A 32 10.47 12.31 18.90
CA THR A 32 11.20 11.56 17.87
C THR A 32 12.00 10.38 18.41
N SER A 33 12.14 10.24 19.73
CA SER A 33 12.98 9.22 20.37
C SER A 33 12.23 8.43 21.44
N ALA A 34 12.37 7.10 21.40
CA ALA A 34 11.80 6.19 22.40
C ALA A 34 12.41 6.37 23.80
N LYS A 35 13.61 6.97 23.91
CA LYS A 35 14.26 7.28 25.18
C LYS A 35 13.56 8.41 25.93
N ASP A 36 12.97 9.36 25.21
CA ASP A 36 12.31 10.54 25.77
C ASP A 36 10.82 10.25 26.13
N MET A 37 10.37 9.03 25.85
CA MET A 37 8.99 8.60 26.07
C MET A 37 8.75 8.10 27.49
N SER A 38 7.63 8.51 28.07
CA SER A 38 7.08 7.89 29.28
C SER A 38 6.61 6.46 29.00
N GLU A 39 6.32 5.69 30.04
CA GLU A 39 5.73 4.36 29.85
C GLU A 39 4.35 4.43 29.17
N GLY A 40 3.54 5.44 29.49
CA GLY A 40 2.25 5.68 28.81
C GLY A 40 2.41 5.98 27.32
N ASP A 41 3.41 6.80 26.95
CA ASP A 41 3.76 7.08 25.56
C ASP A 41 4.09 5.79 24.78
N ARG A 42 4.91 4.92 25.37
CA ARG A 42 5.31 3.64 24.75
C ARG A 42 4.12 2.71 24.54
N HIS A 43 3.17 2.67 25.48
CA HIS A 43 1.95 1.88 25.32
C HIS A 43 1.07 2.41 24.19
N ARG A 44 0.92 3.73 24.04
CA ARG A 44 0.20 4.34 22.91
C ARG A 44 0.86 4.02 21.57
N VAL A 45 2.20 4.10 21.51
CA VAL A 45 2.94 3.71 20.29
C VAL A 45 2.74 2.24 19.96
N LEU A 46 2.82 1.35 20.95
CA LEU A 46 2.55 -0.08 20.74
C LEU A 46 1.11 -0.35 20.31
N ALA A 47 0.13 0.40 20.82
CA ALA A 47 -1.25 0.34 20.34
C ALA A 47 -1.34 0.74 18.87
N ARG A 48 -0.70 1.85 18.48
CA ARG A 48 -0.62 2.26 17.07
C ARG A 48 0.06 1.20 16.21
N PHE A 49 1.16 0.60 16.66
CA PHE A 49 1.80 -0.49 15.93
C PHE A 49 0.87 -1.70 15.76
N ARG A 50 0.05 -2.04 16.76
CA ARG A 50 -0.95 -3.12 16.62
C ARG A 50 -2.02 -2.78 15.58
N GLU A 51 -2.49 -1.54 15.54
CA GLU A 51 -3.38 -1.05 14.47
C GLU A 51 -2.71 -1.17 13.09
N MET A 52 -1.40 -0.95 13.02
CA MET A 52 -0.59 -1.13 11.81
C MET A 52 -0.27 -2.60 11.49
N GLY A 53 -0.74 -3.55 12.31
CA GLY A 53 -0.57 -4.99 12.08
C GLY A 53 0.51 -5.68 12.91
N PHE A 54 1.15 -4.99 13.86
CA PHE A 54 2.07 -5.61 14.81
C PHE A 54 1.35 -6.66 15.66
N GLY A 55 1.89 -7.89 15.71
CA GLY A 55 1.27 -9.00 16.43
C GLY A 55 0.13 -9.70 15.68
N THR A 56 -0.39 -9.13 14.59
CA THR A 56 -1.23 -9.88 13.65
C THR A 56 -0.32 -10.83 12.88
N GLY A 57 -0.63 -12.13 12.88
CA GLY A 57 0.25 -13.20 12.43
C GLY A 57 0.65 -13.11 10.96
N SER A 58 1.63 -12.27 10.63
CA SER A 58 2.46 -12.43 9.45
C SER A 58 3.60 -13.36 9.84
N THR A 59 3.29 -14.65 10.03
CA THR A 59 4.31 -15.67 9.83
C THR A 59 4.81 -15.46 8.41
N ALA A 60 6.05 -15.00 8.27
CA ALA A 60 6.74 -15.05 7.00
C ALA A 60 6.57 -16.47 6.49
N ARG A 61 5.76 -16.66 5.44
CA ARG A 61 5.51 -18.00 4.89
C ARG A 61 6.89 -18.56 4.55
N LYS A 62 7.28 -19.65 5.21
CA LYS A 62 8.46 -20.44 4.81
C LYS A 62 8.24 -20.81 3.34
N GLY A 63 9.09 -20.29 2.45
CA GLY A 63 8.95 -20.44 0.99
C GLY A 63 8.48 -19.19 0.22
N GLY A 64 8.63 -17.97 0.77
CA GLY A 64 8.38 -16.73 0.04
C GLY A 64 9.31 -16.54 -1.18
N LEU A 65 8.92 -15.65 -2.10
CA LEU A 65 9.74 -15.30 -3.26
C LEU A 65 11.12 -14.79 -2.84
N GLU A 66 12.16 -15.39 -3.41
CA GLU A 66 13.57 -15.04 -3.21
C GLU A 66 14.13 -14.33 -4.45
N GLY A 67 15.18 -13.53 -4.27
CA GLY A 67 15.88 -12.81 -5.33
C GLY A 67 15.89 -11.29 -5.14
N PRO A 68 16.77 -10.57 -5.86
CA PRO A 68 17.00 -9.14 -5.66
C PRO A 68 15.75 -8.27 -5.95
N TYR A 69 14.91 -8.68 -6.90
CA TYR A 69 13.69 -7.94 -7.28
C TYR A 69 12.40 -8.54 -6.70
N ALA A 70 12.48 -9.63 -5.93
CA ALA A 70 11.33 -10.38 -5.46
C ALA A 70 10.34 -9.51 -4.67
N LYS A 71 10.84 -8.71 -3.71
CA LYS A 71 10.00 -7.83 -2.89
C LYS A 71 9.26 -6.78 -3.73
N LYS A 72 9.93 -6.20 -4.73
CA LYS A 72 9.34 -5.16 -5.60
C LYS A 72 8.25 -5.75 -6.49
N LEU A 73 8.51 -6.90 -7.10
CA LEU A 73 7.52 -7.63 -7.91
C LEU A 73 6.33 -8.08 -7.07
N GLN A 74 6.57 -8.60 -5.86
CA GLN A 74 5.51 -9.01 -4.95
C GLN A 74 4.66 -7.82 -4.50
N ALA A 75 5.27 -6.68 -4.18
CA ALA A 75 4.56 -5.45 -3.82
C ALA A 75 3.65 -4.98 -4.98
N LEU A 76 4.14 -4.97 -6.21
CA LEU A 76 3.34 -4.64 -7.39
C LEU A 76 2.21 -5.66 -7.62
N TRP A 77 2.47 -6.96 -7.44
CA TRP A 77 1.44 -7.98 -7.57
C TRP A 77 0.31 -7.81 -6.54
N ILE A 78 0.66 -7.52 -5.30
CA ILE A 78 -0.30 -7.20 -4.24
C ILE A 78 -1.08 -5.92 -4.58
N ALA A 79 -0.41 -4.90 -5.13
CA ALA A 79 -1.09 -3.69 -5.60
C ALA A 79 -2.11 -4.00 -6.71
N GLY A 80 -1.74 -4.84 -7.69
CA GLY A 80 -2.66 -5.30 -8.74
C GLY A 80 -3.86 -6.09 -8.20
N TRP A 81 -3.66 -6.89 -7.14
CA TRP A 81 -4.75 -7.57 -6.42
C TRP A 81 -5.67 -6.57 -5.70
N ASN A 82 -5.08 -5.56 -5.07
CA ASN A 82 -5.81 -4.50 -4.38
C ASN A 82 -6.60 -3.60 -5.34
N LEU A 83 -6.13 -3.43 -6.58
CA LEU A 83 -6.88 -2.79 -7.67
C LEU A 83 -7.95 -3.70 -8.29
N GLY A 84 -8.02 -4.97 -7.89
CA GLY A 84 -8.94 -5.95 -8.46
C GLY A 84 -8.63 -6.32 -9.92
N LEU A 85 -7.38 -6.15 -10.36
CA LEU A 85 -6.89 -6.56 -11.69
C LEU A 85 -6.39 -8.00 -11.67
N VAL A 86 -5.68 -8.37 -10.61
CA VAL A 86 -5.16 -9.72 -10.41
C VAL A 86 -6.25 -10.62 -9.83
N ARG A 87 -6.47 -11.79 -10.43
CA ARG A 87 -7.45 -12.79 -9.97
C ARG A 87 -6.88 -13.82 -8.98
N ASP A 88 -5.58 -14.09 -9.03
CA ASP A 88 -4.89 -14.99 -8.11
C ASP A 88 -3.70 -14.27 -7.46
N ARG A 89 -3.79 -14.05 -6.15
CA ARG A 89 -2.76 -13.37 -5.35
C ARG A 89 -1.52 -14.25 -5.11
N LYS A 90 -1.57 -15.56 -5.35
CA LYS A 90 -0.47 -16.48 -5.02
C LYS A 90 0.82 -16.12 -5.74
N ASP A 91 1.94 -16.35 -5.08
CA ASP A 91 3.28 -16.14 -5.63
C ASP A 91 3.52 -16.97 -6.91
N SER A 92 2.91 -18.15 -7.03
CA SER A 92 2.97 -18.97 -8.25
C SER A 92 2.37 -18.26 -9.48
N ALA A 93 1.30 -17.48 -9.29
CA ALA A 93 0.70 -16.70 -10.36
C ALA A 93 1.59 -15.52 -10.77
N LEU A 94 2.29 -14.90 -9.81
CA LEU A 94 3.31 -13.89 -10.09
C LEU A 94 4.49 -14.50 -10.85
N VAL A 95 5.00 -15.67 -10.44
CA VAL A 95 6.09 -16.36 -11.15
C VAL A 95 5.69 -16.65 -12.60
N ALA A 96 4.48 -17.15 -12.82
CA ALA A 96 3.97 -17.38 -14.17
C ALA A 96 3.85 -16.09 -14.98
N PHE A 97 3.47 -14.96 -14.36
CA PHE A 97 3.47 -13.65 -15.00
C PHE A 97 4.89 -13.23 -15.40
N VAL A 98 5.85 -13.31 -14.48
CA VAL A 98 7.26 -12.92 -14.74
C VAL A 98 7.84 -13.76 -15.86
N ARG A 99 7.63 -15.08 -15.84
CA ARG A 99 8.06 -15.98 -16.93
C ARG A 99 7.53 -15.56 -18.29
N ARG A 100 6.27 -15.11 -18.39
CA ARG A 100 5.71 -14.60 -19.65
C ARG A 100 6.35 -13.30 -20.13
N GLN A 101 6.82 -12.45 -19.22
CA GLN A 101 7.44 -11.16 -19.58
C GLN A 101 8.93 -11.29 -19.92
N THR A 102 9.63 -12.23 -19.28
CA THR A 102 11.10 -12.29 -19.34
C THR A 102 11.64 -13.58 -19.93
N GLY A 103 10.84 -14.64 -20.02
CA GLY A 103 11.29 -15.99 -20.36
C GLY A 103 11.97 -16.74 -19.20
N ILE A 104 12.14 -16.11 -18.04
CA ILE A 104 12.86 -16.68 -16.89
C ILE A 104 11.89 -17.46 -15.99
N ASP A 105 12.24 -18.71 -15.68
CA ASP A 105 11.32 -19.66 -15.03
C ASP A 105 10.93 -19.28 -13.60
N HIS A 106 11.78 -18.54 -12.88
CA HIS A 106 11.49 -18.13 -11.51
C HIS A 106 12.13 -16.78 -11.16
N VAL A 107 11.44 -15.99 -10.33
CA VAL A 107 11.90 -14.69 -9.80
C VAL A 107 13.28 -14.76 -9.11
N ARG A 108 13.70 -15.95 -8.66
CA ARG A 108 14.98 -16.12 -7.95
C ARG A 108 16.17 -16.03 -8.89
N PHE A 109 15.95 -16.30 -10.17
CA PHE A 109 16.94 -16.24 -11.24
C PHE A 109 16.94 -14.88 -11.95
N LEU A 110 16.06 -13.96 -11.52
CA LEU A 110 15.96 -12.63 -12.08
C LEU A 110 17.04 -11.75 -11.44
N HIS A 111 18.27 -11.83 -11.95
CA HIS A 111 19.39 -11.03 -11.46
C HIS A 111 19.61 -9.78 -12.31
N GLU A 112 19.36 -9.85 -13.61
CA GLU A 112 19.65 -8.74 -14.49
C GLU A 112 18.62 -7.61 -14.42
N PRO A 113 19.07 -6.35 -14.26
CA PRO A 113 18.19 -5.20 -14.15
C PRO A 113 17.23 -5.05 -15.33
N ASP A 114 17.71 -5.31 -16.55
CA ASP A 114 16.90 -5.16 -17.77
C ASP A 114 15.78 -6.20 -17.85
N ASP A 115 16.04 -7.44 -17.43
CA ASP A 115 15.02 -8.47 -17.35
C ASP A 115 14.00 -8.16 -16.26
N ALA A 116 14.46 -7.66 -15.10
CA ALA A 116 13.57 -7.21 -14.06
C ALA A 116 12.69 -6.03 -14.51
N ALA A 117 13.26 -5.10 -15.27
CA ALA A 117 12.56 -3.95 -15.82
C ALA A 117 11.40 -4.36 -16.72
N LYS A 118 11.56 -5.39 -17.56
CA LYS A 118 10.47 -5.93 -18.40
C LYS A 118 9.24 -6.30 -17.57
N ALA A 119 9.42 -7.06 -16.50
CA ALA A 119 8.31 -7.49 -15.64
C ALA A 119 7.73 -6.33 -14.80
N ILE A 120 8.59 -5.45 -14.27
CA ILE A 120 8.18 -4.31 -13.44
C ILE A 120 7.38 -3.30 -14.26
N GLU A 121 7.88 -2.90 -15.42
CA GLU A 121 7.21 -1.91 -16.27
C GLU A 121 5.96 -2.48 -16.91
N ALA A 122 5.93 -3.79 -17.24
CA ALA A 122 4.69 -4.45 -17.67
C ALA A 122 3.60 -4.37 -16.59
N LEU A 123 3.93 -4.62 -15.32
CA LEU A 123 2.97 -4.48 -14.21
C LEU A 123 2.48 -3.04 -14.06
N LYS A 124 3.39 -2.06 -14.09
CA LYS A 124 3.06 -0.64 -13.94
C LYS A 124 2.20 -0.15 -15.10
N ALA A 125 2.54 -0.52 -16.33
CA ALA A 125 1.77 -0.19 -17.53
C ALA A 125 0.38 -0.83 -17.49
N TRP A 126 0.27 -2.08 -17.04
CA TRP A 126 -1.02 -2.75 -16.88
C TRP A 126 -1.92 -2.02 -15.88
N MET A 127 -1.39 -1.62 -14.73
CA MET A 127 -2.12 -0.85 -13.72
C MET A 127 -2.48 0.57 -14.20
N ALA A 128 -1.59 1.22 -14.94
CA ALA A 128 -1.85 2.54 -15.51
C ALA A 128 -3.01 2.48 -16.51
N ARG A 129 -3.00 1.47 -17.39
CA ARG A 129 -4.03 1.29 -18.43
C ARG A 129 -5.39 0.89 -17.86
N GLU A 130 -5.45 -0.14 -17.02
CA GLU A 130 -6.73 -0.71 -16.60
C GLU A 130 -7.32 -0.05 -15.35
N ALA A 131 -6.48 0.53 -14.50
CA ALA A 131 -6.89 1.13 -13.23
C ALA A 131 -6.60 2.62 -13.13
N GLY A 132 -6.02 3.24 -14.17
CA GLY A 132 -5.72 4.67 -14.17
C GLY A 132 -4.67 5.08 -13.13
N VAL A 133 -3.78 4.16 -12.75
CA VAL A 133 -2.68 4.48 -11.82
C VAL A 133 -1.70 5.40 -12.53
N GLU A 134 -1.68 6.66 -12.14
CA GLU A 134 -0.61 7.57 -12.52
C GLU A 134 0.61 7.21 -11.67
N TRP A 135 1.80 6.99 -12.24
CA TRP A 135 3.02 6.65 -11.47
C TRP A 135 3.97 7.83 -11.26
N ASN A 136 3.84 8.89 -12.06
CA ASN A 136 4.69 10.07 -12.00
C ASN A 136 3.80 11.33 -11.93
N PRO A 137 3.66 11.97 -10.75
CA PRO A 137 2.85 13.19 -10.59
C PRO A 137 3.52 14.47 -11.07
N GLY A 138 4.73 14.39 -11.64
CA GLY A 138 5.51 15.56 -12.06
C GLY A 138 6.48 16.07 -10.99
N ARG A 139 7.33 17.02 -11.40
CA ARG A 139 8.52 17.47 -10.63
C ARG A 139 8.20 18.25 -9.36
N HIS A 140 7.03 18.89 -9.29
CA HIS A 140 6.61 19.74 -8.17
C HIS A 140 5.65 19.05 -7.21
N ALA A 141 5.42 17.75 -7.40
CA ALA A 141 4.57 16.99 -6.50
C ALA A 141 5.23 16.85 -5.12
N GLU A 142 4.42 16.98 -4.08
CA GLU A 142 4.88 16.75 -2.72
C GLU A 142 5.35 15.31 -2.53
N ALA A 143 6.34 15.10 -1.67
CA ALA A 143 6.98 13.78 -1.48
C ALA A 143 5.97 12.68 -1.12
N TRP A 144 4.92 13.00 -0.35
CA TRP A 144 3.86 12.04 -0.01
C TRP A 144 2.99 11.66 -1.22
N ALA A 145 2.81 12.57 -2.18
CA ALA A 145 2.03 12.31 -3.39
C ALA A 145 2.78 11.39 -4.38
N CYS A 146 4.10 11.32 -4.26
CA CYS A 146 4.96 10.40 -5.01
C CYS A 146 4.94 8.97 -4.47
N ARG A 147 4.41 8.73 -3.26
CA ARG A 147 4.47 7.41 -2.61
C ARG A 147 3.61 6.39 -3.33
N PRO A 148 4.14 5.20 -3.70
CA PRO A 148 3.37 4.19 -4.42
C PRO A 148 2.06 3.81 -3.74
N GLY A 149 2.05 3.67 -2.41
CA GLY A 149 0.86 3.34 -1.63
C GLY A 149 -0.27 4.37 -1.80
N TYR A 150 0.06 5.66 -1.78
CA TYR A 150 -0.89 6.73 -2.05
C TYR A 150 -1.47 6.65 -3.46
N ARG A 151 -0.62 6.45 -4.48
CA ARG A 151 -1.04 6.44 -5.89
C ARG A 151 -1.97 5.28 -6.19
N ILE A 152 -1.70 4.12 -5.59
CA ILE A 152 -2.58 2.95 -5.67
C ILE A 152 -3.90 3.21 -4.94
N ALA A 153 -3.86 3.74 -3.71
CA ALA A 153 -5.08 4.08 -2.96
C ALA A 153 -5.95 5.10 -3.70
N LEU A 154 -5.34 6.11 -4.32
CA LEU A 154 -6.01 7.11 -5.14
C LEU A 154 -6.73 6.47 -6.34
N ALA A 155 -6.06 5.56 -7.03
CA ALA A 155 -6.65 4.82 -8.14
C ALA A 155 -7.80 3.92 -7.68
N GLN A 156 -7.63 3.16 -6.59
CA GLN A 156 -8.68 2.32 -6.01
C GLN A 156 -9.93 3.14 -5.67
N PHE A 157 -9.73 4.28 -5.01
CA PHE A 157 -10.84 5.15 -4.60
C PHE A 157 -11.56 5.76 -5.81
N ALA A 158 -10.82 6.14 -6.85
CA ALA A 158 -11.42 6.62 -8.10
C ALA A 158 -12.29 5.55 -8.77
N ILE A 159 -11.81 4.30 -8.84
CA ILE A 159 -12.60 3.18 -9.39
C ILE A 159 -13.83 2.94 -8.51
N LEU A 160 -13.69 2.94 -7.18
CA LEU A 160 -14.81 2.75 -6.26
C LEU A 160 -15.90 3.80 -6.49
N LYS A 161 -15.53 5.08 -6.62
CA LYS A 161 -16.49 6.15 -6.93
C LYS A 161 -17.21 5.94 -8.26
N GLN A 162 -16.47 5.52 -9.30
CA GLN A 162 -17.06 5.25 -10.61
C GLN A 162 -18.06 4.09 -10.55
N GLU A 163 -17.70 2.99 -9.91
CA GLU A 163 -18.59 1.83 -9.74
C GLU A 163 -19.80 2.15 -8.86
N MET A 164 -19.62 2.93 -7.78
CA MET A 164 -20.75 3.41 -6.97
C MET A 164 -21.70 4.30 -7.77
N ALA A 165 -21.18 5.21 -8.61
CA ALA A 165 -21.99 6.07 -9.45
C ALA A 165 -22.80 5.27 -10.49
N LYS A 166 -22.21 4.22 -11.09
CA LYS A 166 -22.94 3.31 -12.00
C LYS A 166 -24.11 2.61 -11.30
N ASN A 167 -23.92 2.24 -10.03
CA ASN A 167 -24.91 1.49 -9.25
C ASN A 167 -25.93 2.39 -8.50
N MET A 168 -25.80 3.72 -8.58
CA MET A 168 -26.74 4.70 -8.06
C MET A 168 -27.22 5.62 -9.19
N PRO A 169 -28.27 5.24 -9.95
CA PRO A 169 -28.66 5.94 -11.18
C PRO A 169 -29.04 7.42 -10.99
N THR A 170 -29.43 7.82 -9.78
CA THR A 170 -29.80 9.19 -9.41
C THR A 170 -28.63 10.06 -8.94
N TYR A 171 -27.42 9.51 -8.78
CA TYR A 171 -26.23 10.26 -8.40
C TYR A 171 -25.38 10.57 -9.65
N VAL A 172 -25.39 11.84 -10.08
CA VAL A 172 -24.52 12.34 -11.16
C VAL A 172 -23.35 13.10 -10.52
N PRO A 173 -22.14 12.50 -10.42
CA PRO A 173 -20.98 13.19 -9.89
C PRO A 173 -20.56 14.34 -10.82
N THR A 174 -20.31 15.52 -10.27
CA THR A 174 -19.85 16.68 -11.06
C THR A 174 -18.40 16.49 -11.52
N GLN A 175 -17.97 17.27 -12.51
CA GLN A 175 -16.57 17.27 -12.93
C GLN A 175 -15.64 17.67 -11.77
N ALA A 176 -16.08 18.52 -10.84
CA ALA A 176 -15.34 18.85 -9.63
C ALA A 176 -15.21 17.65 -8.68
N ASP A 177 -16.27 16.84 -8.52
CA ASP A 177 -16.25 15.61 -7.72
C ASP A 177 -15.28 14.55 -8.29
N LEU A 178 -15.13 14.50 -9.61
CA LEU A 178 -14.22 13.59 -10.30
C LEU A 178 -12.78 14.11 -10.30
N THR A 179 -12.60 15.43 -10.34
CA THR A 179 -11.28 16.10 -10.45
C THR A 179 -10.63 16.30 -9.08
N ALA A 180 -11.41 16.43 -7.99
CA ALA A 180 -10.93 16.51 -6.61
C ALA A 180 -10.58 15.12 -6.01
N ARG A 181 -9.84 14.29 -6.77
CA ARG A 181 -9.47 12.91 -6.38
C ARG A 181 -8.76 12.88 -5.02
N ASN A 182 -7.93 13.87 -4.74
CA ASN A 182 -7.11 13.93 -3.52
C ASN A 182 -7.91 14.34 -2.27
N GLN A 183 -8.81 15.31 -2.38
CA GLN A 183 -9.60 15.81 -1.24
C GLN A 183 -10.59 14.75 -0.74
N THR A 184 -11.26 14.06 -1.66
CA THR A 184 -12.26 13.04 -1.30
C THR A 184 -11.64 11.78 -0.69
N LEU A 185 -10.47 11.33 -1.17
CA LEU A 185 -9.70 10.27 -0.50
C LEU A 185 -9.28 10.70 0.91
N THR A 186 -8.83 11.95 1.09
CA THR A 186 -8.42 12.47 2.40
C THR A 186 -9.57 12.43 3.41
N LEU A 187 -10.77 12.89 3.02
CA LEU A 187 -11.96 12.84 3.87
C LEU A 187 -12.35 11.39 4.21
N TRP A 188 -12.28 10.48 3.24
CA TRP A 188 -12.53 9.06 3.49
C TRP A 188 -11.52 8.48 4.49
N MET A 189 -10.22 8.77 4.34
CA MET A 189 -9.17 8.32 5.25
C MET A 189 -9.38 8.86 6.68
N GLN A 190 -9.76 10.12 6.81
CA GLN A 190 -10.08 10.74 8.10
C GLN A 190 -11.31 10.09 8.75
N SER A 191 -12.38 9.82 7.99
CA SER A 191 -13.58 9.13 8.49
C SER A 191 -13.27 7.72 9.02
N ARG A 192 -12.21 7.10 8.50
CA ARG A 192 -11.70 5.77 8.89
C ARG A 192 -10.56 5.83 9.90
N LYS A 193 -10.21 7.02 10.41
CA LYS A 193 -9.13 7.26 11.40
C LYS A 193 -7.71 6.91 10.90
N TYR A 194 -7.48 6.91 9.58
CA TYR A 194 -6.14 6.69 9.02
C TYR A 194 -5.24 7.94 9.07
N GLY A 195 -5.81 9.14 9.10
CA GLY A 195 -5.06 10.41 9.00
C GLY A 195 -5.20 11.04 7.61
N THR A 196 -4.23 11.88 7.21
CA THR A 196 -4.20 12.48 5.86
C THR A 196 -3.10 11.85 5.02
N PRO A 197 -3.18 11.90 3.68
CA PRO A 197 -2.11 11.40 2.82
C PRO A 197 -0.71 11.96 3.16
N ALA A 198 -0.64 13.21 3.64
CA ALA A 198 0.60 13.86 4.03
C ALA A 198 1.21 13.33 5.34
N THR A 199 0.37 12.81 6.25
CA THR A 199 0.84 12.28 7.53
C THR A 199 1.05 10.77 7.48
N VAL A 200 0.31 10.04 6.64
CA VAL A 200 0.34 8.57 6.61
C VAL A 200 1.71 8.05 6.15
N ILE A 201 2.26 7.10 6.88
CA ILE A 201 3.55 6.47 6.55
C ILE A 201 3.39 5.24 5.63
N ASP A 202 4.49 4.76 5.05
CA ASP A 202 4.47 3.74 3.99
C ASP A 202 3.80 2.43 4.39
N THR A 203 3.96 2.01 5.64
CA THR A 203 3.35 0.79 6.16
C THR A 203 1.86 0.94 6.44
N GLU A 204 1.40 2.14 6.77
CA GLU A 204 -0.02 2.45 7.00
C GLU A 204 -0.81 2.44 5.68
N TRP A 205 -0.16 2.78 4.56
CA TRP A 205 -0.77 2.63 3.24
C TRP A 205 -1.20 1.19 2.94
N HIS A 206 -0.55 0.18 3.51
CA HIS A 206 -1.01 -1.21 3.35
C HIS A 206 -2.42 -1.41 3.91
N ALA A 207 -2.75 -0.84 5.07
CA ALA A 207 -4.06 -0.97 5.68
C ALA A 207 -5.13 -0.27 4.81
N VAL A 208 -4.85 0.96 4.39
CA VAL A 208 -5.70 1.75 3.48
C VAL A 208 -5.97 0.98 2.18
N MET A 209 -4.92 0.50 1.51
CA MET A 209 -5.06 -0.22 0.24
C MET A 209 -5.80 -1.55 0.39
N ASN A 210 -5.61 -2.25 1.51
CA ASN A 210 -6.31 -3.51 1.77
C ASN A 210 -7.81 -3.27 2.00
N GLU A 211 -8.19 -2.24 2.75
CA GLU A 211 -9.59 -1.89 2.97
C GLU A 211 -10.26 -1.45 1.66
N LEU A 212 -9.66 -0.51 0.93
CA LEU A 212 -10.17 -0.06 -0.36
C LEU A 212 -10.29 -1.21 -1.36
N GLY A 213 -9.29 -2.09 -1.39
CA GLY A 213 -9.29 -3.24 -2.29
C GLY A 213 -10.35 -4.27 -1.93
N ARG A 214 -10.66 -4.46 -0.64
CA ARG A 214 -11.79 -5.27 -0.20
C ARG A 214 -13.10 -4.67 -0.67
N LEU A 215 -13.33 -3.38 -0.40
CA LEU A 215 -14.55 -2.67 -0.83
C LEU A 215 -14.77 -2.76 -2.34
N LEU A 216 -13.70 -2.55 -3.13
CA LEU A 216 -13.77 -2.63 -4.58
C LEU A 216 -14.16 -4.03 -5.07
N ARG A 217 -13.58 -5.08 -4.49
CA ARG A 217 -13.90 -6.47 -4.86
C ARG A 217 -15.30 -6.87 -4.42
N ASP A 218 -15.74 -6.41 -3.25
CA ASP A 218 -17.10 -6.65 -2.76
C ASP A 218 -18.13 -6.00 -3.69
N LEU A 219 -17.88 -4.75 -4.13
CA LEU A 219 -18.73 -4.04 -5.07
C LEU A 219 -18.80 -4.73 -6.44
N LYS A 220 -17.66 -5.16 -6.99
CA LYS A 220 -17.59 -5.92 -8.26
C LYS A 220 -18.26 -7.28 -8.22
N ARG A 221 -18.48 -7.86 -7.02
CA ARG A 221 -19.22 -9.12 -6.86
C ARG A 221 -20.73 -8.91 -6.75
N ALA A 222 -21.15 -7.70 -6.40
CA ALA A 222 -22.56 -7.34 -6.21
C ALA A 222 -23.20 -6.75 -7.49
N ALA A 223 -22.38 -6.33 -8.46
CA ALA A 223 -22.79 -5.94 -9.81
C ALA A 223 -22.83 -7.16 -10.73
#